data_AF-A0A6M4EF72-F1
#
_entry.id   AF-A0A6M4EF72-F1
#
_cell.length_a   1.000
_cell.length_b   1.000
_cell.length_c   1.000
_cell.angle_alpha   90.00
_cell.angle_beta   90.00
_cell.angle_gamma   90.00
#
_symmetry.space_group_name_H-M   'P 1'
#
loop_
_entity.id
_entity.type
_entity.pdbx_description
1 polymer ?
#
loop_
_entity_poly.entity_id
_entity_poly.type
_entity_poly.pdbx_seq_one_letter_code
_entity_poly.pdbx_strand_id
1 'polypeptide(L)' 'MTIAFQLAVFALIATSSILLISVPVVFASPDGWSSNKNVVFSGTSLWIGLVFLVGILNSLIS' A
#
# COMPACT_ATOMS: atom_id res chain seq x y z
N MET A 1 -12.40 -16.11 -9.21
CA MET A 1 -11.42 -15.74 -8.18
C MET A 1 -10.12 -15.17 -8.76
N THR A 2 -9.75 -15.53 -10.00
CA THR A 2 -8.58 -14.99 -10.71
C THR A 2 -8.61 -13.48 -10.96
N ILE A 3 -9.73 -12.89 -11.41
CA ILE A 3 -9.81 -11.44 -11.68
C ILE A 3 -9.67 -10.63 -10.38
N ALA A 4 -10.34 -11.04 -9.30
CA ALA A 4 -10.24 -10.37 -8.00
C ALA A 4 -8.80 -10.40 -7.46
N PHE A 5 -8.10 -11.53 -7.60
CA PHE A 5 -6.69 -11.65 -7.23
C PHE A 5 -5.77 -10.77 -8.09
N GLN A 6 -5.98 -10.76 -9.41
CA GLN A 6 -5.22 -9.88 -10.31
C GLN A 6 -5.43 -8.40 -9.95
N LEU A 7 -6.66 -8.00 -9.64
CA LEU A 7 -6.96 -6.63 -9.18
C LEU A 7 -6.32 -6.33 -7.82
N ALA A 8 -6.34 -7.26 -6.87
CA ALA A 8 -5.68 -7.08 -5.57
C ALA A 8 -4.15 -6.94 -5.71
N VAL A 9 -3.53 -7.75 -6.57
CA VAL A 9 -2.10 -7.65 -6.89
C VAL A 9 -1.80 -6.32 -7.58
N PHE A 10 -2.62 -5.89 -8.54
CA PHE A 10 -2.46 -4.60 -9.20
C PHE A 10 -2.56 -3.43 -8.19
N ALA A 11 -3.55 -3.47 -7.29
CA ALA A 11 -3.72 -2.48 -6.24
C ALA A 11 -2.50 -2.45 -5.28
N LEU A 12 -1.96 -3.61 -4.92
CA LEU A 12 -0.75 -3.71 -4.10
C LEU A 12 0.47 -3.09 -4.79
N ILE A 13 0.66 -3.35 -6.08
CA ILE A 13 1.74 -2.75 -6.88
C ILE A 13 1.57 -1.23 -6.94
N ALA A 14 0.39 -0.74 -7.30
CA ALA A 14 0.11 0.70 -7.39
C ALA A 14 0.34 1.40 -6.04
N THR A 15 -0.16 0.82 -4.94
CA THR A 15 0.03 1.36 -3.58
C THR A 15 1.52 1.39 -3.21
N SER A 16 2.27 0.35 -3.57
CA SER A 16 3.73 0.30 -3.34
C SER A 16 4.46 1.40 -4.11
N SER A 17 4.13 1.61 -5.39
CA SER A 17 4.71 2.69 -6.20
C SER A 17 4.40 4.07 -5.63
N ILE A 18 3.18 4.29 -5.13
CA ILE A 18 2.80 5.55 -4.48
C ILE A 18 3.59 5.75 -3.18
N LEU A 19 3.72 4.72 -2.34
CA LEU A 19 4.49 4.79 -1.09
C LEU A 19 5.97 5.02 -1.34
N LEU A 20 6.53 4.39 -2.38
CA LEU A 20 7.94 4.55 -2.77
C LEU A 20 8.30 6.01 -3.04
N ILE A 21 7.39 6.79 -3.64
CA ILE A 21 7.59 8.21 -3.93
C ILE A 21 7.19 9.08 -2.74
N SER A 22 6.02 8.82 -2.15
CA SER A 22 5.45 9.70 -1.12
C SER A 22 6.24 9.67 0.19
N VAL A 23 6.80 8.52 0.59
CA VAL A 23 7.56 8.40 1.85
C VAL A 23 8.83 9.26 1.85
N PRO A 24 9.74 9.18 0.85
CA PRO A 24 10.88 10.08 0.77
C PRO A 24 10.48 11.56 0.70
N VAL A 25 9.43 11.90 -0.06
CA VAL A 25 8.96 13.29 -0.21
C VAL A 25 8.48 13.85 1.13
N VAL A 26 7.70 13.08 1.89
CA VAL A 26 7.21 13.49 3.22
C VAL A 26 8.36 13.68 4.21
N PHE A 27 9.37 12.81 4.18
CA PHE A 27 10.51 12.91 5.09
C PHE A 27 11.53 13.98 4.69
N ALA A 28 11.65 14.32 3.41
CA ALA A 28 12.56 15.36 2.93
C ALA A 28 11.98 16.78 3.08
N SER A 29 10.67 16.93 3.23
CA SER A 29 10.01 18.25 3.31
C SER A 29 10.08 18.84 4.73
N PRO A 30 10.35 20.15 4.89
CA PRO A 30 10.24 20.84 6.19
C PRO A 30 8.83 20.67 6.77
N ASP A 31 8.72 20.31 8.05
CA ASP A 31 7.46 19.97 8.74
C ASP A 31 6.60 18.87 8.08
N GLY A 32 7.13 18.20 7.05
CA GLY A 32 6.42 17.21 6.25
C GLY A 32 5.90 16.05 7.09
N TRP A 33 6.68 15.63 8.09
CA TRP A 33 6.26 14.60 9.05
C TRP A 33 5.07 15.04 9.90
N SER A 34 5.10 16.25 10.48
CA SER A 34 4.02 16.72 11.36
C SER A 34 2.69 16.83 10.62
N SER A 35 2.73 17.32 9.38
CA SER A 35 1.54 17.52 8.55
C SER A 35 1.01 16.22 7.92
N ASN A 36 1.88 15.30 7.49
CA ASN A 36 1.48 14.14 6.69
C ASN A 36 1.54 12.80 7.43
N LYS A 37 1.81 12.80 8.74
CA LYS A 37 1.89 11.59 9.57
C LYS A 37 0.72 10.63 9.37
N ASN A 38 -0.52 11.14 9.42
CA ASN A 38 -1.72 10.32 9.25
C ASN A 38 -1.84 9.73 7.85
N VAL A 39 -1.39 10.45 6.82
CA VAL A 39 -1.41 9.96 5.43
C VAL A 39 -0.43 8.80 5.27
N VAL A 40 0.79 8.93 5.82
CA VAL A 40 1.79 7.86 5.80
C VAL A 40 1.30 6.63 6.56
N PHE A 41 0.69 6.81 7.75
CA PHE A 41 0.13 5.70 8.51
C PHE A 41 -1.05 5.02 7.80
N SER A 42 -1.97 5.79 7.22
CA SER A 42 -3.10 5.23 6.47
C SER A 42 -2.65 4.51 5.20
N GLY A 43 -1.65 5.03 4.49
CA GLY A 43 -1.09 4.37 3.31
C GLY A 43 -0.38 3.06 3.67
N THR A 44 0.40 3.08 4.76
CA THR A 44 1.10 1.88 5.24
C THR A 44 0.13 0.82 5.75
N SER A 45 -0.93 1.20 6.49
CA SER A 45 -1.94 0.25 6.96
C SER A 45 -2.72 -0.39 5.82
N LEU A 46 -3.09 0.40 4.79
CA LEU A 46 -3.71 -0.11 3.57
C LEU A 46 -2.78 -1.10 2.85
N TRP A 47 -1.49 -0.76 2.72
CA TRP A 47 -0.50 -1.62 2.09
C TRP A 47 -0.35 -2.96 2.82
N ILE A 48 -0.25 -2.96 4.15
CA ILE A 48 -0.21 -4.20 4.95
C ILE A 48 -1.48 -5.02 4.75
N GLY A 49 -2.65 -4.37 4.78
CA GLY A 49 -3.94 -5.03 4.53
C GLY A 49 -4.01 -5.71 3.17
N LEU A 50 -3.49 -5.05 2.12
CA LEU A 50 -3.40 -5.61 0.77
C LEU A 50 -2.46 -6.81 0.69
N VAL A 51 -1.32 -6.79 1.40
CA VAL A 51 -0.40 -7.94 1.47
C VAL A 51 -1.10 -9.16 2.06
N PHE A 52 -1.80 -8.99 3.19
CA PHE A 52 -2.57 -10.09 3.79
C PHE A 52 -3.70 -10.57 2.88
N LEU A 53 -4.43 -9.65 2.25
CA LEU A 53 -5.51 -9.98 1.34
C LEU A 53 -5.01 -10.84 0.16
N VAL A 54 -3.90 -10.43 -0.48
CA VAL A 54 -3.29 -11.20 -1.58
C VAL A 54 -2.87 -12.59 -1.10
N GLY A 55 -2.26 -12.70 0.09
CA GLY A 55 -1.90 -13.98 0.69
C GLY A 55 -3.09 -14.91 0.92
N ILE A 56 -4.20 -14.39 1.46
CA ILE A 56 -5.44 -15.15 1.66
C ILE A 56 -6.03 -15.58 0.32
N LEU A 57 -6.14 -14.66 -0.64
CA LEU A 57 -6.68 -14.97 -1.96
C LEU A 57 -5.83 -16.01 -2.69
N ASN A 58 -4.50 -16.00 -2.52
CA ASN A 58 -3.60 -17.01 -3.08
C ASN A 58 -3.98 -18.42 -2.61
N SER A 59 -4.26 -18.60 -1.32
CA SER A 59 -4.69 -19.88 -0.75
C SER A 59 -6.11 -20.33 -1.16
N LEU A 60 -6.92 -19.44 -1.73
CA LEU A 60 -8.29 -19.74 -2.19
C LEU A 60 -8.37 -20.05 -3.69
N ILE A 61 -7.29 -19.78 -4.43
CA ILE A 61 -7.24 -19.89 -5.91
C ILE A 61 -6.32 -21.02 -6.35
N SER A 62 -5.23 -21.24 -5.60
CA SER A 62 -4.39 -22.44 -5.71
C SER A 62 -5.12 -23.69 -5.24
#